data_AF-A0A5N7WNL8-F1
#
_entry.id   AF-A0A5N7WNL8-F1
#
_cell.length_a   1.000
_cell.length_b   1.000
_cell.length_c   1.000
_cell.angle_alpha   90.00
_cell.angle_beta   90.00
_cell.angle_gamma   90.00
#
_symmetry.space_group_name_H-M   'P 1'
#
loop_
_entity.id
_entity.type
_entity.pdbx_description
1 polymer ?
#
loop_
_entity_poly.entity_id
_entity_poly.type
_entity_poly.pdbx_seq_one_letter_code
_entity_poly.pdbx_strand_id
1 'polypeptide(L)' 'MATSPRAAASILPTTGTPDPIQLHMQAVNSLSRCKAMLTANEPMYLFALNFLAEAQQAIDALRALELKREG' A
#
# COMPACT_ATOMS: atom_id res chain seq x y z
N MET A 1 17.47 -33.73 -14.39
CA MET A 1 17.45 -32.28 -14.68
C MET A 1 17.30 -31.54 -13.37
N ALA A 2 18.31 -30.77 -12.99
CA ALA A 2 18.31 -29.92 -11.79
C ALA A 2 17.91 -28.48 -12.17
N THR A 3 17.68 -27.65 -11.15
CA THR A 3 17.21 -26.23 -11.11
C THR A 3 15.69 -26.10 -10.96
N SER A 4 15.09 -25.37 -10.00
CA SER A 4 15.57 -24.54 -8.89
C SER A 4 14.40 -24.38 -7.90
N PRO A 5 14.57 -24.43 -6.58
CA PRO A 5 13.55 -23.90 -5.69
C PRO A 5 13.62 -22.37 -5.78
N ARG A 6 12.58 -21.75 -6.32
CA ARG A 6 12.36 -20.30 -6.22
C ARG A 6 12.24 -20.00 -4.73
N ALA A 7 13.32 -19.49 -4.14
CA ALA A 7 13.31 -18.96 -2.79
C ALA A 7 12.22 -17.89 -2.73
N ALA A 8 11.08 -18.24 -2.14
CA ALA A 8 10.13 -17.25 -1.66
C ALA A 8 10.92 -16.45 -0.63
N ALA A 9 11.33 -15.23 -1.02
CA ALA A 9 11.92 -14.29 -0.09
C ALA A 9 10.97 -14.20 1.10
N SER A 10 11.42 -14.67 2.25
CA SER A 10 10.71 -14.52 3.51
C SER A 10 10.54 -13.03 3.74
N ILE A 11 9.32 -12.54 3.54
CA ILE A 11 8.84 -11.28 4.09
C ILE A 11 8.72 -11.51 5.59
N LEU A 12 9.87 -11.50 6.27
CA LEU A 12 9.91 -11.34 7.70
C LEU A 12 9.25 -9.99 8.00
N PRO A 13 8.21 -9.93 8.85
CA PRO A 13 7.71 -8.65 9.32
C PRO A 13 8.86 -8.02 10.10
N THR A 14 9.44 -6.97 9.56
CA THR A 14 10.43 -6.17 10.29
C THR A 14 9.62 -5.35 11.30
N THR A 15 9.36 -5.97 12.44
CA THR A 15 8.70 -5.36 13.59
C THR A 15 9.55 -4.17 14.04
N GLY A 16 9.19 -2.96 13.60
CA GLY A 16 9.84 -1.74 14.05
C GLY A 16 9.50 -0.51 13.23
N THR A 17 9.42 -0.64 11.90
CA THR A 17 9.06 0.47 11.01
C THR A 17 8.41 -0.07 9.74
N PRO A 18 7.26 0.47 9.31
CA PRO A 18 6.66 0.07 8.04
C PRO A 18 7.62 0.37 6.88
N ASP A 19 7.82 -0.63 6.01
CA ASP A 19 8.72 -0.52 4.86
C ASP A 19 8.15 0.52 3.86
N PRO A 20 8.92 1.54 3.45
CA PRO A 20 8.48 2.52 2.46
C PRO A 20 7.96 1.88 1.16
N ILE A 21 8.55 0.76 0.73
CA ILE A 21 8.09 0.07 -0.49
C ILE A 21 6.68 -0.51 -0.25
N GLN A 22 6.45 -1.16 0.89
CA GLN A 22 5.13 -1.68 1.26
C GLN A 22 4.09 -0.56 1.38
N LEU A 23 4.43 0.56 2.01
CA LEU A 23 3.53 1.71 2.12
C LEU A 23 3.20 2.33 0.75
N HIS A 24 4.18 2.43 -0.14
CA HIS A 24 3.96 2.92 -1.50
C HIS A 24 3.03 1.98 -2.28
N MET A 25 3.27 0.67 -2.20
CA MET A 25 2.39 -0.34 -2.82
C MET A 25 0.98 -0.28 -2.24
N GLN A 26 0.82 -0.09 -0.93
CA GLN A 26 -0.48 0.08 -0.29
C GLN A 26 -1.21 1.31 -0.83
N ALA A 27 -0.56 2.48 -0.87
CA ALA A 27 -1.15 3.70 -1.38
C ALA A 27 -1.63 3.55 -2.83
N VAL A 28 -0.78 3.03 -3.72
CA VAL A 28 -1.11 2.83 -5.15
C VAL A 28 -2.26 1.83 -5.34
N ASN A 29 -2.25 0.73 -4.58
CA ASN A 29 -3.31 -0.27 -4.65
C ASN A 29 -4.65 0.27 -4.16
N SER A 30 -4.67 0.99 -3.03
CA SER A 30 -5.88 1.58 -2.48
C SER A 30 -6.43 2.68 -3.40
N LEU A 31 -5.59 3.53 -3.99
CA LEU A 31 -6.02 4.50 -5.02
C LEU A 31 -6.61 3.82 -6.26
N SER A 32 -5.99 2.73 -6.72
CA SER A 32 -6.49 1.96 -7.87
C SER A 32 -7.89 1.39 -7.60
N ARG A 33 -8.12 0.87 -6.39
CA ARG A 33 -9.44 0.38 -5.95
C ARG A 33 -10.44 1.51 -5.79
N CYS A 34 -10.05 2.62 -5.19
CA CYS A 34 -10.89 3.81 -5.08
C CYS A 34 -11.39 4.27 -6.46
N LYS A 35 -10.48 4.39 -7.44
CA LYS A 35 -10.83 4.70 -8.82
C LYS A 35 -11.79 3.67 -9.40
N ALA A 36 -11.53 2.38 -9.24
CA ALA A 36 -12.41 1.33 -9.74
C ALA A 36 -13.83 1.44 -9.19
N MET A 37 -13.98 1.73 -7.89
CA MET A 37 -15.27 1.93 -7.25
C MET A 37 -16.00 3.18 -7.78
N LEU A 38 -15.30 4.30 -7.97
CA LEU A 38 -15.89 5.52 -8.52
C LEU A 38 -16.32 5.38 -9.99
N THR A 39 -15.67 4.49 -10.74
CA THR A 39 -15.99 4.24 -12.15
C THR A 39 -16.96 3.07 -12.35
N ALA A 40 -17.40 2.41 -11.28
CA ALA A 40 -18.41 1.37 -11.39
C ALA A 40 -19.77 1.99 -11.73
N ASN A 41 -20.58 1.29 -12.54
CA ASN A 41 -21.96 1.71 -12.84
C ASN A 41 -22.94 1.43 -11.67
N GLU A 42 -22.43 1.32 -10.45
CA GLU A 42 -23.14 1.00 -9.23
C GLU A 42 -22.80 2.05 -8.16
N PRO A 43 -23.67 2.30 -7.16
CA PRO A 43 -23.46 3.32 -6.13
C PRO A 43 -22.39 2.89 -5.10
N MET A 44 -21.14 2.78 -5.55
CA MET A 44 -20.00 2.28 -4.77
C MET A 44 -19.23 3.39 -4.02
N TYR A 45 -19.80 4.59 -3.92
CA TYR A 45 -19.14 5.76 -3.35
C TYR A 45 -18.62 5.54 -1.92
N LEU A 46 -19.39 4.87 -1.06
CA LEU A 46 -18.97 4.57 0.31
C LEU A 46 -17.74 3.64 0.36
N PHE A 47 -17.63 2.68 -0.55
CA PHE A 47 -16.44 1.84 -0.67
C PHE A 47 -15.24 2.64 -1.19
N ALA A 48 -15.47 3.54 -2.14
CA ALA A 48 -14.42 4.43 -2.64
C ALA A 48 -13.83 5.29 -1.51
N LEU A 49 -14.67 5.82 -0.61
CA LEU A 49 -14.20 6.59 0.55
C LEU A 49 -13.30 5.77 1.48
N ASN A 50 -13.62 4.50 1.74
CA ASN A 50 -12.77 3.63 2.56
C ASN A 50 -11.39 3.44 1.94
N PHE A 51 -11.33 3.15 0.63
CA PHE A 51 -10.06 3.00 -0.06
C PHE A 51 -9.27 4.31 -0.18
N LEU A 52 -9.96 5.44 -0.28
CA LEU A 52 -9.31 6.75 -0.23
C LEU A 52 -8.67 7.00 1.14
N ALA A 53 -9.36 6.67 2.24
CA ALA A 53 -8.84 6.81 3.59
C ALA A 53 -7.62 5.90 3.82
N GLU A 54 -7.65 4.65 3.36
CA GLU A 54 -6.49 3.73 3.43
C GLU A 54 -5.28 4.27 2.65
N ALA A 55 -5.51 4.82 1.45
CA ALA A 55 -4.44 5.42 0.65
C ALA A 55 -3.82 6.62 1.37
N GLN A 56 -4.67 7.47 1.97
CA GLN A 56 -4.22 8.66 2.70
C GLN A 56 -3.35 8.27 3.91
N GLN A 57 -3.77 7.27 4.68
CA GLN A 57 -2.98 6.76 5.81
C GLN A 57 -1.58 6.26 5.37
N ALA A 58 -1.50 5.55 4.25
CA ALA A 58 -0.22 5.06 3.73
C ALA A 58 0.70 6.21 3.26
N ILE A 59 0.13 7.24 2.63
CA ILE A 59 0.86 8.44 2.21
C ILE A 59 1.37 9.23 3.42
N ASP A 60 0.56 9.39 4.45
CA ASP A 60 0.97 10.12 5.66
C ASP A 60 2.08 9.36 6.42
N ALA A 61 2.02 8.02 6.44
CA ALA A 61 3.10 7.20 6.98
C ALA A 61 4.41 7.36 6.18
N LEU A 62 4.35 7.43 4.85
CA LEU A 62 5.53 7.72 4.01
C LEU A 62 6.13 9.09 4.31
N ARG A 63 5.29 10.13 4.37
CA ARG A 63 5.73 11.50 4.71
C ARG A 63 6.39 11.56 6.09
N ALA A 64 5.87 10.83 7.07
CA ALA A 64 6.46 10.76 8.40
C ALA A 64 7.86 10.11 8.38
N LEU A 65 8.09 9.11 7.51
CA LEU A 65 9.41 8.50 7.33
C LEU A 65 10.39 9.43 6.61
N GLU A 66 9.93 10.18 5.61
CA GLU A 66 10.74 11.20 4.92
C GLU A 66 11.17 12.31 5.89
N LEU A 67 10.24 12.85 6.69
CA LEU A 67 10.54 13.88 7.68
C LEU A 67 11.53 13.38 8.75
N LYS A 68 11.40 12.12 9.19
CA LYS A 68 12.35 11.50 10.14
C LYS A 68 13.76 11.34 9.55
N ARG A 69 13.90 11.25 8.23
CA ARG A 69 15.20 11.13 7.56
C ARG A 69 15.92 12.47 7.43
N GLU A 70 15.17 13.57 7.39
CA GLU A 70 15.69 14.93 7.18
C GLU A 70 16.10 15.65 8.48
N GLY A 71 15.68 15.15 9.64
CA GLY A 71 16.06 15.64 10.98
C GLY A 71 17.20 14.86 11.62
#